data_AF-A0A3C0GEC3-F1
#
_entry.id   AF-A0A3C0GEC3-F1
#
_cell.length_a   1.000
_cell.length_b   1.000
_cell.length_c   1.000
_cell.angle_alpha   90.00
_cell.angle_beta   90.00
_cell.angle_gamma   90.00
#
_symmetry.space_group_name_H-M   'P 1'
#
loop_
_entity.id
_entity.type
_entity.pdbx_description
1 polymer ?
#
loop_
_entity_poly.entity_id
_entity_poly.type
_entity_poly.pdbx_seq_one_letter_code
_entity_poly.pdbx_strand_id
1 'polypeptide(L)'
;PNYSQGKSFAPLTENPQLPWKTAAFSQFHRRPKVSADGNRYMGYSLNTKKYHYIEWYGWDPNTGTRGEYKNAELYDKEKDPFETL
;
A
#
# COMPACT_ATOMS: atom_id res chain seq x y z
N PRO A 1 -18.27 14.69 0.29
CA PRO A 1 -18.12 14.97 -1.15
C PRO A 1 -17.94 13.68 -1.97
N ASN A 2 -18.52 13.61 -3.16
CA ASN A 2 -18.52 12.39 -3.99
C ASN A 2 -17.13 12.00 -4.54
N TYR A 3 -16.14 12.89 -4.43
CA TYR A 3 -14.76 12.65 -4.85
C TYR A 3 -13.87 12.03 -3.74
N SER A 4 -14.38 11.91 -2.50
CA SER A 4 -13.60 11.35 -1.40
C SER A 4 -13.54 9.83 -1.49
N GLN A 5 -12.32 9.28 -1.56
CA GLN A 5 -12.08 7.84 -1.52
C GLN A 5 -12.16 7.26 -0.09
N GLY A 6 -12.15 8.14 0.92
CA GLY A 6 -12.23 7.80 2.35
C GLY A 6 -13.65 7.89 2.91
N LYS A 7 -13.96 7.00 3.87
CA LYS A 7 -15.19 7.01 4.66
C LYS A 7 -14.86 7.52 6.07
N SER A 8 -15.66 8.45 6.60
CA SER A 8 -15.46 8.98 7.96
C SER A 8 -15.49 7.86 8.98
N PHE A 9 -14.52 7.83 9.90
CA PHE A 9 -14.42 6.82 10.95
C PHE A 9 -15.39 7.07 12.12
N ALA A 10 -16.00 8.26 12.21
CA ALA A 10 -16.87 8.64 13.32
C ALA A 10 -18.01 7.63 13.62
N PRO A 11 -18.73 7.05 12.63
CA PRO A 11 -19.80 6.09 12.93
C PRO A 11 -19.34 4.82 13.65
N LEU A 12 -18.05 4.44 13.51
CA LEU A 12 -17.50 3.28 14.21
C LEU A 12 -17.35 3.50 15.72
N THR A 13 -17.30 4.75 16.19
CA THR A 13 -17.24 5.03 17.65
C THR A 13 -18.55 4.72 18.34
N GLU A 14 -19.68 4.81 17.62
CA GLU A 14 -21.02 4.48 18.11
C GLU A 14 -21.37 3.01 17.88
N ASN A 15 -20.97 2.45 16.73
CA ASN A 15 -21.18 1.04 16.41
C ASN A 15 -19.89 0.39 15.86
N PRO A 16 -19.09 -0.24 16.74
CA PRO A 16 -17.83 -0.89 16.35
C PRO A 16 -18.01 -2.09 15.40
N GLN A 17 -19.23 -2.64 15.27
CA GLN A 17 -19.53 -3.80 14.42
C GLN A 17 -20.02 -3.41 13.02
N LEU A 18 -20.00 -2.12 12.68
CA LEU A 18 -20.36 -1.68 11.33
C LEU A 18 -19.47 -2.37 10.29
N PRO A 19 -20.06 -2.88 9.19
CA PRO A 19 -19.29 -3.36 8.06
C PRO A 19 -18.30 -2.28 7.58
N TRP A 20 -17.02 -2.64 7.57
CA TRP A 20 -15.93 -1.73 7.25
C TRP A 20 -15.01 -2.28 6.17
N LYS A 21 -14.09 -1.44 5.67
CA LYS A 21 -13.04 -1.90 4.75
C LYS A 21 -12.19 -2.96 5.44
N THR A 22 -11.94 -4.06 4.73
CA THR A 22 -11.17 -5.21 5.22
C THR A 22 -9.65 -5.03 5.07
N ALA A 23 -9.23 -3.97 4.39
CA ALA A 23 -7.84 -3.63 4.18
C ALA A 23 -7.61 -2.12 4.18
N ALA A 24 -6.39 -1.72 4.57
CA ALA A 24 -5.83 -0.39 4.37
C ALA A 24 -4.93 -0.40 3.13
N PHE A 25 -4.93 0.69 2.38
CA PHE A 25 -4.14 0.84 1.16
C PHE A 25 -3.14 1.98 1.36
N SER A 26 -1.92 1.80 0.87
CA SER A 26 -0.92 2.86 0.82
C SER A 26 -0.12 2.80 -0.47
N GLN A 27 0.54 3.90 -0.82
CA GLN A 27 1.44 3.95 -1.97
C GLN A 27 2.71 4.69 -1.60
N PHE A 28 3.84 4.23 -2.14
CA PHE A 28 5.15 4.82 -1.87
C PHE A 28 5.97 5.00 -3.14
N HIS A 29 6.43 6.22 -3.37
CA HIS A 29 7.28 6.54 -4.50
C HIS A 29 8.75 6.43 -4.11
N ARG A 30 9.44 5.40 -4.62
CA ARG A 30 10.88 5.22 -4.42
C ARG A 30 11.66 6.02 -5.47
N ARG A 31 12.28 7.10 -5.02
CA ARG A 31 13.04 8.03 -5.87
C ARG A 31 14.45 7.49 -6.17
N PRO A 32 15.13 7.97 -7.23
CA PRO A 32 16.48 7.53 -7.61
C PRO A 32 17.51 7.57 -6.48
N LYS A 33 17.40 8.57 -5.59
CA LYS A 33 18.31 8.73 -4.44
C LYS A 33 18.12 7.66 -3.36
N VAL A 34 17.03 6.89 -3.41
CA VAL A 34 16.59 5.92 -2.39
C VAL A 34 16.54 4.50 -2.95
N SER A 35 16.64 4.33 -4.27
CA SER A 35 16.80 3.04 -4.93
C SER A 35 18.29 2.71 -5.07
N ALA A 36 18.63 1.44 -4.86
CA ALA A 36 20.03 0.99 -4.93
C ALA A 36 20.61 1.09 -6.35
N ASP A 37 19.75 1.01 -7.36
CA ASP A 37 20.09 1.05 -8.78
C ASP A 37 19.84 2.41 -9.45
N GLY A 38 19.42 3.42 -8.68
CA GLY A 38 19.11 4.75 -9.21
C GLY A 38 17.80 4.86 -10.01
N ASN A 39 17.00 3.80 -10.09
CA ASN A 39 15.74 3.82 -10.85
C ASN A 39 14.55 4.36 -10.04
N ARG A 40 13.45 4.67 -10.72
CA ARG A 40 12.19 5.12 -10.10
C ARG A 40 11.20 4.00 -9.99
N TYR A 41 10.61 3.86 -8.80
CA TYR A 41 9.60 2.84 -8.55
C TYR A 41 8.38 3.39 -7.81
N MET A 42 7.26 2.71 -8.01
CA MET A 42 6.05 2.90 -7.23
C MET A 42 5.71 1.58 -6.54
N GLY A 43 5.61 1.64 -5.21
CA GLY A 43 5.10 0.56 -4.38
C GLY A 43 3.62 0.78 -4.10
N TYR A 44 2.80 -0.23 -4.34
CA TYR A 44 1.39 -0.26 -3.93
C TYR A 44 1.22 -1.28 -2.83
N SER A 45 0.74 -0.86 -1.67
CA SER A 45 0.62 -1.69 -0.48
C SER A 45 -0.85 -1.93 -0.13
N LEU A 46 -1.15 -3.19 0.16
CA LEU A 46 -2.41 -3.71 0.67
C LEU A 46 -2.15 -4.33 2.04
N ASN A 47 -2.73 -3.75 3.07
CA ASN A 47 -2.53 -4.17 4.44
C ASN A 47 -3.84 -4.71 5.03
N THR A 48 -3.90 -6.01 5.22
CA THR A 48 -5.06 -6.72 5.80
C THR A 48 -4.80 -7.05 7.26
N LYS A 49 -5.78 -7.69 7.92
CA LYS A 49 -5.58 -8.20 9.29
C LYS A 49 -4.43 -9.21 9.40
N LYS A 50 -4.22 -10.03 8.36
CA LYS A 50 -3.28 -11.16 8.40
C LYS A 50 -2.02 -10.94 7.58
N TYR A 51 -2.12 -10.20 6.49
CA TYR A 51 -1.05 -10.07 5.52
C TYR A 51 -0.79 -8.61 5.16
N HIS A 52 0.48 -8.30 4.94
CA HIS A 52 0.90 -7.08 4.27
C HIS A 52 1.49 -7.47 2.91
N TYR A 53 0.84 -7.03 1.84
CA TYR A 53 1.24 -7.31 0.47
C TYR A 53 1.68 -6.01 -0.20
N ILE A 54 2.80 -6.04 -0.92
CA ILE A 54 3.35 -4.89 -1.64
C ILE A 54 3.71 -5.31 -3.05
N GLU A 55 3.27 -4.55 -4.05
CA GLU A 55 3.75 -4.70 -5.43
C GLU A 55 4.59 -3.51 -5.84
N TRP A 56 5.71 -3.79 -6.49
CA TRP A 56 6.63 -2.80 -7.02
C TRP A 56 6.59 -2.77 -8.54
N TYR A 57 6.50 -1.56 -9.09
CA TYR A 57 6.51 -1.29 -10.51
C TYR A 57 7.50 -0.19 -10.84
N GLY A 58 8.00 -0.18 -12.07
CA GLY A 58 8.67 1.00 -12.62
C GLY A 58 7.73 2.20 -12.62
N TRP A 59 8.28 3.41 -12.54
CA TRP A 59 7.49 4.63 -12.51
C TRP A 59 7.99 5.69 -13.50
N ASP A 60 7.11 6.15 -14.39
CA ASP A 60 7.39 7.25 -15.29
C ASP A 60 6.97 8.59 -14.63
N PRO A 61 7.92 9.47 -14.31
CA PRO A 61 7.62 10.75 -13.67
C PRO A 61 7.03 11.80 -14.64
N ASN A 62 7.19 11.63 -15.95
CA ASN A 62 6.70 12.59 -16.95
C ASN A 62 5.20 12.40 -17.20
N THR A 63 4.76 11.14 -17.28
CA THR A 63 3.35 10.80 -17.47
C THR A 63 2.61 10.60 -16.14
N GLY A 64 3.33 10.34 -15.05
CA GLY A 64 2.75 9.99 -13.76
C GLY A 64 2.06 8.63 -13.78
N THR A 65 2.58 7.68 -14.57
CA THR A 65 1.97 6.35 -14.74
C THR A 65 2.87 5.22 -14.29
N ARG A 66 2.22 4.14 -13.85
CA ARG A 66 2.84 2.86 -13.52
C ARG A 66 3.39 2.19 -14.78
N GLY A 67 4.64 1.79 -14.73
CA GLY A 67 5.31 1.02 -15.78
C GLY A 67 5.28 -0.48 -15.50
N GLU A 68 6.32 -1.18 -15.94
CA GLU A 68 6.44 -2.64 -15.80
C GLU A 68 6.48 -3.09 -14.34
N TYR A 69 5.93 -4.29 -14.09
CA TYR A 69 6.10 -5.01 -12.83
C TYR A 69 7.58 -5.30 -12.57
N LYS A 70 7.99 -5.19 -11.30
CA LYS A 70 9.38 -5.42 -10.88
C LYS A 70 9.49 -6.49 -9.81
N ASN A 71 8.66 -6.43 -8.77
CA ASN A 71 8.65 -7.44 -7.72
C ASN A 71 7.38 -7.36 -6.88
N ALA A 72 7.17 -8.35 -6.00
CA ALA A 72 6.18 -8.31 -4.95
C ALA A 72 6.73 -8.83 -3.62
N GLU A 73 6.20 -8.33 -2.52
CA GLU A 73 6.51 -8.72 -1.15
C GLU A 73 5.22 -9.18 -0.46
N LEU A 74 5.31 -10.22 0.37
CA LEU A 74 4.18 -10.74 1.15
C LEU A 74 4.65 -11.11 2.56
N TYR A 75 4.17 -10.37 3.55
CA TYR A 75 4.46 -10.61 4.96
C TYR A 75 3.22 -11.18 5.66
N ASP A 76 3.41 -12.26 6.44
CA ASP A 76 2.39 -12.84 7.33
C ASP A 76 2.52 -12.20 8.72
N LYS A 77 1.56 -11.35 9.09
CA LYS A 77 1.60 -10.58 10.34
C LYS A 77 1.46 -11.43 11.60
N GLU A 78 0.89 -12.63 11.49
CA GLU A 78 0.76 -13.52 12.64
C GLU A 78 2.08 -14.22 12.94
N LYS A 79 2.91 -14.46 11.93
CA LYS A 79 4.19 -15.19 12.03
C LYS A 79 5.43 -14.28 12.01
N ASP A 80 5.33 -13.15 11.33
CA ASP A 80 6.37 -12.14 11.17
C ASP A 80 5.78 -10.74 11.40
N PRO A 81 5.47 -10.38 12.66
CA PRO A 81 4.89 -9.10 13.00
C PRO A 81 5.82 -7.90 12.73
N PHE A 82 7.11 -8.16 12.48
CA PHE A 82 8.12 -7.13 12.22
C PHE A 82 8.49 -7.00 10.74
N GLU A 83 7.90 -7.81 9.85
CA GLU A 83 8.11 -7.74 8.40
C GLU A 83 9.61 -7.83 8.04
N THR A 84 10.27 -8.84 8.63
CA THR A 84 11.72 -9.07 8.55
C THR A 84 12.12 -10.24 7.66
N LEU A 85 11.16 -11.08 7.24
CA LEU A 85 11.37 -12.31 6.49
C LEU A 85 10.82 -12.24 5.06
#